data_AF-A0A7S2HGN6-F1
#
_entry.id   AF-A0A7S2HGN6-F1
#
_cell.length_a   1.000
_cell.length_b   1.000
_cell.length_c   1.000
_cell.angle_alpha   90.00
_cell.angle_beta   90.00
_cell.angle_gamma   90.00
#
_symmetry.space_group_name_H-M   'P 1'
#
loop_
_entity.id
_entity.type
_entity.pdbx_description
1 polymer ?
#
loop_
_entity_poly.entity_id
_entity_poly.type
_entity_poly.pdbx_seq_one_letter_code
_entity_poly.pdbx_strand_id
1 'polypeptide(L)'
;KRLKTNQLAAGLKPELLFEELQIDQVQWSNRVDAEKFSAHADANHGLYVSDTSRIVRFGRDGSFRPVASGIESHHIVPNGTVDYVVILRKSDKQKLCKVAQDGSVVTLLEASAPLYGPDVCANGDVVHHPSTSRLERRSGCTGEITASIEGGRGKVISFEANSYLTSGQDGHVYFSSKTCVYRWNVQERTVECIAGHPKTAGRRDGFGTDARFTHL
;
A
#
# COMPACT_ATOMS: atom_id res chain seq x y z
N LYS A 1 -12.70 57.60 -8.90
CA LYS A 1 -11.92 56.40 -9.29
C LYS A 1 -10.86 56.15 -8.22
N ARG A 2 -11.10 55.22 -7.28
CA ARG A 2 -10.14 54.83 -6.24
C ARG A 2 -9.28 53.69 -6.78
N LEU A 3 -7.96 53.91 -6.88
CA LEU A 3 -6.97 52.86 -7.12
C LEU A 3 -6.82 52.05 -5.83
N LYS A 4 -7.25 50.78 -5.85
CA LYS A 4 -6.90 49.79 -4.82
C LYS A 4 -5.59 49.13 -5.26
N THR A 5 -4.50 49.46 -4.58
CA THR A 5 -3.24 48.72 -4.64
C THR A 5 -3.39 47.44 -3.82
N ASN A 6 -3.56 46.31 -4.50
CA ASN A 6 -3.40 44.99 -3.89
C ASN A 6 -1.90 44.70 -3.80
N GLN A 7 -1.28 45.02 -2.66
CA GLN A 7 -0.02 44.39 -2.26
C GLN A 7 -0.36 43.01 -1.71
N LEU A 8 -0.40 42.01 -2.60
CA LEU A 8 -0.33 40.61 -2.19
C LEU A 8 1.15 40.30 -1.89
N ALA A 9 1.38 39.82 -0.68
CA ALA A 9 2.66 39.41 -0.15
C ALA A 9 3.38 38.46 -1.12
N ALA A 10 4.61 38.82 -1.49
CA ALA A 10 5.56 37.93 -2.14
C ALA A 10 6.02 36.86 -1.12
N GLY A 11 5.15 35.87 -0.90
CA GLY A 11 5.51 34.64 -0.20
C GLY A 11 6.34 33.77 -1.14
N LEU A 12 7.61 33.59 -0.80
CA LEU A 12 8.55 32.67 -1.42
C LEU A 12 7.86 31.32 -1.70
N LYS A 13 7.68 30.97 -2.98
CA LYS A 13 7.47 29.58 -3.36
C LYS A 13 8.83 28.90 -3.18
N PRO A 14 9.00 27.92 -2.28
CA PRO A 14 10.19 27.10 -2.31
C PRO A 14 10.20 26.38 -3.67
N GLU A 15 11.11 26.77 -4.56
CA GLU A 15 11.47 25.95 -5.71
C GLU A 15 12.18 24.72 -5.15
N LEU A 16 11.47 23.59 -5.14
CA LEU A 16 12.08 22.28 -4.96
C LEU A 16 12.97 22.05 -6.18
N LEU A 17 14.26 22.33 -6.03
CA LEU A 17 15.29 21.93 -6.97
C LEU A 17 15.46 20.41 -6.83
N PHE A 18 14.89 19.66 -7.75
CA PHE A 18 15.19 18.25 -7.90
C PHE A 18 16.47 18.14 -8.73
N GLU A 19 17.55 17.69 -8.11
CA GLU A 19 18.72 17.26 -8.87
C GLU A 19 18.39 15.89 -9.45
N GLU A 20 18.20 15.83 -10.76
CA GLU A 20 17.96 14.58 -11.47
C GLU A 20 19.23 13.72 -11.37
N LEU A 21 19.23 12.79 -10.42
CA LEU A 21 20.26 11.76 -10.34
C LEU A 21 20.23 10.96 -11.64
N GLN A 22 21.24 11.15 -12.49
CA GLN A 22 21.52 10.24 -13.60
C GLN A 22 21.96 8.91 -13.02
N ILE A 23 20.99 8.06 -12.71
CA ILE A 23 21.22 6.64 -12.52
C ILE A 23 21.50 6.10 -13.92
N ASP A 24 22.70 5.57 -14.15
CA ASP A 24 23.03 4.84 -15.37
C ASP A 24 21.85 3.92 -15.71
N GLN A 25 21.26 4.11 -16.90
CA GLN A 25 20.04 3.42 -17.28
C GLN A 25 20.19 1.93 -16.97
N VAL A 26 19.44 1.44 -15.98
CA VAL A 26 19.25 0.01 -15.82
C VAL A 26 18.50 -0.43 -17.06
N GLN A 27 19.22 -1.00 -18.02
CA GLN A 27 18.61 -1.51 -19.25
C GLN A 27 17.79 -2.75 -18.91
N TRP A 28 16.50 -2.53 -18.65
CA TRP A 28 15.51 -3.60 -18.66
C TRP A 28 15.25 -3.95 -20.13
N SER A 29 15.87 -5.03 -20.59
CA SER A 29 15.85 -5.45 -22.00
C SER A 29 14.49 -5.96 -22.50
N ASN A 30 13.49 -6.09 -21.61
CA ASN A 30 12.18 -6.61 -21.95
C ASN A 30 11.08 -5.61 -21.61
N ARG A 31 10.06 -5.55 -22.49
CA ARG A 31 8.84 -4.76 -22.31
C ARG A 31 8.22 -5.10 -20.95
N VAL A 32 8.27 -4.12 -20.05
CA VAL A 32 7.88 -4.25 -18.65
C VAL A 32 6.36 -4.07 -18.57
N ASP A 33 5.61 -5.14 -18.29
CA ASP A 33 4.20 -5.00 -17.90
C ASP A 33 4.16 -4.29 -16.55
N ALA A 34 3.77 -3.01 -16.55
CA ALA A 34 3.72 -2.17 -15.33
C ALA A 34 2.87 -2.79 -14.21
N GLU A 35 1.92 -3.67 -14.54
CA GLU A 35 1.07 -4.40 -13.59
C GLU A 35 1.84 -5.44 -12.74
N LYS A 36 3.11 -5.72 -13.05
CA LYS A 36 3.88 -6.81 -12.43
C LYS A 36 5.04 -6.31 -11.56
N PHE A 37 5.13 -5.00 -11.35
CA PHE A 37 6.18 -4.39 -10.54
C PHE A 37 5.57 -3.80 -9.28
N SER A 38 6.25 -4.03 -8.16
CA SER A 38 5.98 -3.31 -6.93
C SER A 38 7.29 -2.76 -6.41
N ALA A 39 7.25 -1.55 -5.87
CA ALA A 39 8.41 -0.88 -5.32
C ALA A 39 8.07 -0.29 -3.97
N HIS A 40 8.94 -0.48 -2.98
CA HIS A 40 8.75 0.05 -1.64
C HIS A 40 10.07 0.37 -0.97
N ALA A 41 10.17 1.53 -0.31
CA ALA A 41 11.33 1.90 0.49
C ALA A 41 11.18 1.45 1.95
N ASP A 42 12.24 0.89 2.55
CA ASP A 42 12.29 0.64 4.01
C ASP A 42 12.63 1.93 4.79
N ALA A 43 12.58 1.86 6.12
CA ALA A 43 12.91 2.98 7.00
C ALA A 43 14.39 3.44 6.91
N ASN A 44 15.27 2.59 6.36
CA ASN A 44 16.68 2.88 6.10
C ASN A 44 16.93 3.32 4.66
N HIS A 45 15.87 3.71 3.92
CA HIS A 45 15.93 4.15 2.53
C HIS A 45 16.42 3.07 1.53
N GLY A 46 16.33 1.79 1.88
CA GLY A 46 16.53 0.70 0.94
C GLY A 46 15.29 0.54 0.06
N LEU A 47 15.43 0.68 -1.26
CA LEU A 47 14.34 0.50 -2.21
C LEU A 47 14.25 -0.96 -2.62
N TYR A 48 13.15 -1.61 -2.30
CA TYR A 48 12.84 -2.96 -2.74
C TYR A 48 12.03 -2.90 -4.01
N VAL A 49 12.39 -3.71 -4.99
CA VAL A 49 11.65 -3.84 -6.24
C VAL A 49 11.40 -5.32 -6.49
N SER A 50 10.15 -5.67 -6.76
CA SER A 50 9.80 -6.99 -7.27
C SER A 50 9.55 -6.93 -8.75
N ASP A 51 9.97 -8.00 -9.44
CA ASP A 51 9.38 -8.42 -10.71
C ASP A 51 8.65 -9.77 -10.51
N THR A 52 8.27 -10.43 -11.62
CA THR A 52 7.60 -11.74 -11.60
C THR A 52 8.46 -12.91 -11.14
N SER A 53 9.76 -12.69 -10.92
CA SER A 53 10.74 -13.75 -10.72
C SER A 53 11.66 -13.54 -9.52
N ARG A 54 11.79 -12.30 -9.04
CA ARG A 54 12.73 -11.95 -7.97
C ARG A 54 12.32 -10.69 -7.24
N ILE A 55 12.89 -10.57 -6.05
CA ILE A 55 12.90 -9.36 -5.22
C ILE A 55 14.34 -8.89 -5.14
N VAL A 56 14.57 -7.63 -5.44
CA VAL A 56 15.87 -6.97 -5.35
C VAL A 56 15.79 -5.80 -4.39
N ARG A 57 16.91 -5.51 -3.72
CA ARG A 57 17.08 -4.33 -2.89
C ARG A 57 18.13 -3.42 -3.50
N PHE A 58 17.81 -2.15 -3.64
CA PHE A 58 18.73 -1.07 -3.94
C PHE A 58 19.08 -0.31 -2.67
N GLY A 59 20.37 -0.16 -2.39
CA GLY A 59 20.91 0.71 -1.36
C GLY A 59 20.92 2.17 -1.81
N ARG A 60 21.04 3.09 -0.85
CA ARG A 60 21.15 4.54 -1.11
C ARG A 60 22.42 4.90 -1.90
N ASP A 61 23.44 4.07 -1.79
CA ASP A 61 24.71 4.14 -2.53
C ASP A 61 24.60 3.60 -3.97
N GLY A 62 23.40 3.20 -4.42
CA GLY A 62 23.18 2.56 -5.71
C GLY A 62 23.58 1.09 -5.76
N SER A 63 24.07 0.52 -4.65
CA SER A 63 24.34 -0.91 -4.57
C SER A 63 23.05 -1.70 -4.79
N PHE A 64 23.13 -2.86 -5.44
CA PHE A 64 22.01 -3.76 -5.59
C PHE A 64 22.34 -5.13 -5.02
N ARG A 65 21.35 -5.79 -4.41
CA ARG A 65 21.48 -7.19 -4.01
C ARG A 65 20.17 -7.96 -4.27
N PRO A 66 20.23 -9.19 -4.80
CA PRO A 66 19.09 -10.09 -4.80
C PRO A 66 18.68 -10.41 -3.36
N VAL A 67 17.37 -10.39 -3.09
CA VAL A 67 16.80 -10.77 -1.78
C VAL A 67 16.19 -12.15 -1.88
N ALA A 68 15.39 -12.39 -2.92
CA ALA A 68 14.76 -13.68 -3.17
C ALA A 68 14.52 -13.89 -4.67
N SER A 69 14.44 -15.16 -5.10
CA SER A 69 14.23 -15.57 -6.49
C SER A 69 13.22 -16.71 -6.58
N GLY A 70 12.61 -16.90 -7.76
CA GLY A 70 11.57 -17.90 -7.98
C GLY A 70 10.23 -17.52 -7.34
N ILE A 71 10.01 -16.23 -7.16
CA ILE A 71 8.87 -15.63 -6.48
C ILE A 71 8.09 -14.77 -7.47
N GLU A 72 6.82 -15.12 -7.70
CA GLU A 72 5.85 -14.27 -8.38
C GLU A 72 5.25 -13.30 -7.36
N SER A 73 6.01 -12.26 -7.05
CA SER A 73 5.64 -11.20 -6.12
C SER A 73 4.68 -10.20 -6.76
N HIS A 74 3.51 -10.01 -6.16
CA HIS A 74 2.56 -8.97 -6.57
C HIS A 74 2.71 -7.66 -5.77
N HIS A 75 3.09 -7.76 -4.50
CA HIS A 75 3.24 -6.63 -3.59
C HIS A 75 4.38 -6.91 -2.62
N ILE A 76 5.23 -5.91 -2.39
CA ILE A 76 6.24 -5.90 -1.33
C ILE A 76 5.89 -4.82 -0.35
N VAL A 77 5.84 -5.17 0.94
CA VAL A 77 5.72 -4.19 2.02
C VAL A 77 6.75 -4.47 3.11
N PRO A 78 7.61 -3.50 3.47
CA PRO A 78 8.53 -3.59 4.59
C PRO A 78 7.79 -3.56 5.91
N ASN A 79 8.23 -4.40 6.83
CA ASN A 79 7.62 -4.54 8.15
C ASN A 79 8.09 -3.46 9.16
N GLY A 80 8.86 -2.44 8.74
CA GLY A 80 9.59 -1.56 9.66
C GLY A 80 10.72 -2.29 10.42
N THR A 81 10.60 -3.60 10.58
CA THR A 81 11.68 -4.55 10.77
C THR A 81 12.21 -5.02 9.42
N VAL A 82 13.32 -5.76 9.51
CA VAL A 82 14.13 -6.33 8.45
C VAL A 82 13.36 -7.22 7.44
N ASP A 83 12.12 -7.58 7.74
CA ASP A 83 11.35 -8.55 6.99
C ASP A 83 10.34 -7.90 6.03
N TYR A 84 10.00 -8.60 4.95
CA TYR A 84 9.05 -8.15 3.93
C TYR A 84 7.85 -9.08 3.88
N VAL A 85 6.69 -8.54 3.53
CA VAL A 85 5.53 -9.37 3.20
C VAL A 85 5.28 -9.35 1.70
N VAL A 86 5.11 -10.55 1.15
CA VAL A 86 4.96 -10.79 -0.27
C VAL A 86 3.72 -11.63 -0.50
N ILE A 87 2.87 -11.21 -1.43
CA ILE A 87 1.88 -12.13 -2.02
C ILE A 87 2.58 -12.91 -3.12
N LEU A 88 2.73 -14.21 -2.89
CA LEU A 88 3.11 -15.17 -3.92
C LEU A 88 1.86 -15.71 -4.58
N ARG A 89 1.78 -15.56 -5.90
CA ARG A 89 0.80 -16.30 -6.71
C ARG A 89 1.47 -17.54 -7.26
N LYS A 90 0.89 -18.72 -7.02
CA LYS A 90 1.30 -19.94 -7.72
C LYS A 90 0.07 -20.80 -7.96
N SER A 91 -0.29 -21.00 -9.23
CA SER A 91 -1.29 -21.99 -9.67
C SER A 91 -2.55 -22.02 -8.77
N ASP A 92 -3.38 -20.99 -8.90
CA ASP A 92 -4.68 -20.82 -8.21
C ASP A 92 -4.66 -20.62 -6.70
N LYS A 93 -3.50 -20.68 -6.06
CA LYS A 93 -3.32 -20.36 -4.65
C LYS A 93 -2.54 -19.07 -4.48
N GLN A 94 -2.97 -18.28 -3.51
CA GLN A 94 -2.21 -17.12 -3.06
C GLN A 94 -1.63 -17.42 -1.69
N LYS A 95 -0.35 -17.12 -1.53
CA LYS A 95 0.34 -17.22 -0.25
C LYS A 95 0.75 -15.84 0.19
N LEU A 96 0.43 -15.52 1.44
CA LEU A 96 1.04 -14.42 2.13
C LEU A 96 2.32 -14.95 2.76
N CYS A 97 3.46 -14.44 2.35
CA CYS A 97 4.75 -14.90 2.82
C CYS A 97 5.53 -13.76 3.46
N LYS A 98 6.28 -14.10 4.51
CA LYS A 98 7.30 -13.26 5.10
C LYS A 98 8.65 -13.64 4.50
N VAL A 99 9.39 -12.67 3.97
CA VAL A 99 10.74 -12.86 3.42
C VAL A 99 11.73 -12.17 4.35
N ALA A 100 12.65 -12.94 4.93
CA ALA A 100 13.68 -12.42 5.82
C ALA A 100 14.89 -11.90 5.04
N GLN A 101 15.80 -11.21 5.75
CA GLN A 101 16.99 -10.60 5.15
C GLN A 101 17.97 -11.60 4.51
N ASP A 102 17.97 -12.84 4.99
CA ASP A 102 18.76 -13.94 4.46
C ASP A 102 18.12 -14.60 3.22
N GLY A 103 16.96 -14.09 2.78
CA GLY A 103 16.19 -14.61 1.66
C GLY A 103 15.29 -15.80 2.01
N SER A 104 15.25 -16.22 3.28
CA SER A 104 14.32 -17.26 3.72
C SER A 104 12.88 -16.79 3.62
N VAL A 105 11.99 -17.70 3.23
CA VAL A 105 10.57 -17.41 2.99
C VAL A 105 9.70 -18.25 3.92
N VAL A 106 8.91 -17.60 4.76
CA VAL A 106 7.95 -18.24 5.67
C VAL A 106 6.54 -17.96 5.18
N THR A 107 5.71 -19.00 5.05
CA THR A 107 4.30 -18.80 4.69
C THR A 107 3.49 -18.43 5.93
N LEU A 108 2.85 -17.25 5.92
CA LEU A 108 1.96 -16.77 6.97
C LEU A 108 0.51 -17.22 6.74
N LEU A 109 0.08 -17.25 5.48
CA LEU A 109 -1.28 -17.65 5.09
C LEU A 109 -1.23 -18.32 3.72
N GLU A 110 -1.94 -19.44 3.59
CA GLU A 110 -2.27 -20.04 2.29
C GLU A 110 -3.78 -19.87 2.06
N ALA A 111 -4.16 -19.11 1.04
CA ALA A 111 -5.54 -18.82 0.71
C ALA A 111 -5.93 -19.50 -0.60
N SER A 112 -7.10 -20.13 -0.60
CA SER A 112 -7.77 -20.66 -1.79
C SER A 112 -8.54 -19.57 -2.57
N ALA A 113 -8.72 -18.41 -1.95
CA ALA A 113 -9.29 -17.22 -2.57
C ALA A 113 -8.19 -16.18 -2.85
N PRO A 114 -8.40 -15.27 -3.82
CA PRO A 114 -7.48 -14.16 -4.04
C PRO A 114 -7.37 -13.28 -2.79
N LEU A 115 -6.14 -12.92 -2.43
CA LEU A 115 -5.80 -11.91 -1.45
C LEU A 115 -5.65 -10.57 -2.19
N TYR A 116 -6.31 -9.54 -1.71
CA TYR A 116 -6.23 -8.20 -2.30
C TYR A 116 -5.52 -7.23 -1.35
N GLY A 117 -4.73 -6.33 -1.95
CA GLY A 117 -4.11 -5.17 -1.31
C GLY A 117 -3.52 -5.46 0.06
N PRO A 118 -2.50 -6.34 0.19
CA PRO A 118 -1.86 -6.55 1.46
C PRO A 118 -1.09 -5.27 1.86
N ASP A 119 -1.07 -4.96 3.14
CA ASP A 119 -0.14 -3.98 3.70
C ASP A 119 0.37 -4.42 5.07
N VAL A 120 1.47 -3.82 5.54
CA VAL A 120 2.14 -4.24 6.78
C VAL A 120 2.20 -3.07 7.74
N CYS A 121 1.54 -3.25 8.88
CA CYS A 121 1.55 -2.30 9.98
C CYS A 121 2.95 -2.11 10.56
N ALA A 122 3.19 -0.97 11.22
CA ALA A 122 4.46 -0.68 11.89
C ALA A 122 4.84 -1.68 12.99
N ASN A 123 3.88 -2.41 13.57
CA ASN A 123 4.14 -3.48 14.54
C ASN A 123 4.42 -4.85 13.87
N GLY A 124 4.44 -4.87 12.55
CA GLY A 124 4.69 -6.04 11.73
C GLY A 124 3.49 -6.92 11.42
N ASP A 125 2.31 -6.57 11.91
CA ASP A 125 1.07 -7.23 11.50
C ASP A 125 0.78 -7.00 10.02
N VAL A 126 0.10 -7.96 9.39
CA VAL A 126 -0.33 -7.84 8.01
C VAL A 126 -1.81 -7.57 7.94
N VAL A 127 -2.18 -6.52 7.23
CA VAL A 127 -3.56 -6.22 6.86
C VAL A 127 -3.78 -6.65 5.42
N HIS A 128 -4.90 -7.30 5.14
CA HIS A 128 -5.23 -7.74 3.80
C HIS A 128 -6.73 -7.98 3.68
N HIS A 129 -7.16 -8.11 2.43
CA HIS A 129 -8.54 -8.34 2.07
C HIS A 129 -8.71 -9.76 1.53
N PRO A 130 -9.25 -10.70 2.35
CA PRO A 130 -9.48 -12.07 1.90
C PRO A 130 -10.73 -12.21 0.99
N SER A 131 -11.60 -11.20 0.98
CA SER A 131 -12.82 -11.15 0.14
C SER A 131 -13.38 -9.73 0.07
N THR A 132 -14.21 -9.44 -0.94
CA THR A 132 -14.94 -8.15 -1.11
C THR A 132 -15.89 -7.78 0.03
N SER A 133 -15.96 -8.59 1.08
CA SER A 133 -16.79 -8.36 2.26
C SER A 133 -15.99 -8.30 3.55
N ARG A 134 -14.67 -8.44 3.54
CA ARG A 134 -13.91 -8.53 4.78
C ARG A 134 -12.53 -7.90 4.67
N LEU A 135 -12.12 -7.24 5.74
CA LEU A 135 -10.74 -6.84 5.97
C LEU A 135 -10.23 -7.55 7.23
N GLU A 136 -9.05 -8.13 7.14
CA GLU A 136 -8.41 -8.84 8.24
C GLU A 136 -7.05 -8.23 8.54
N ARG A 137 -6.73 -8.14 9.84
CA ARG A 137 -5.39 -7.92 10.36
C ARG A 137 -4.91 -9.23 10.99
N ARG A 138 -3.71 -9.66 10.63
CA ARG A 138 -3.08 -10.88 11.12
C ARG A 138 -1.72 -10.57 11.72
N SER A 139 -1.36 -11.34 12.73
CA SER A 139 -0.03 -11.32 13.32
C SER A 139 1.01 -11.65 12.27
N GLY A 140 2.02 -10.80 12.10
CA GLY A 140 3.11 -11.06 11.15
C GLY A 140 4.07 -12.17 11.59
N CYS A 141 4.02 -12.59 12.86
CA CYS A 141 4.84 -13.68 13.36
C CYS A 141 4.10 -15.02 13.40
N THR A 142 2.80 -15.03 13.72
CA THR A 142 2.02 -16.28 13.87
C THR A 142 1.01 -16.52 12.74
N GLY A 143 0.65 -15.50 11.97
CA GLY A 143 -0.43 -15.57 10.97
C GLY A 143 -1.84 -15.58 11.56
N GLU A 144 -1.98 -15.56 12.89
CA GLU A 144 -3.28 -15.53 13.59
C GLU A 144 -4.02 -14.22 13.35
N ILE A 145 -5.35 -14.25 13.30
CA ILE A 145 -6.18 -13.05 13.14
C ILE A 145 -6.14 -12.24 14.43
N THR A 146 -5.62 -11.01 14.37
CA THR A 146 -5.60 -10.07 15.51
C THR A 146 -6.80 -9.14 15.49
N ALA A 147 -7.34 -8.84 14.31
CA ALA A 147 -8.59 -8.09 14.17
C ALA A 147 -9.27 -8.38 12.83
N SER A 148 -10.58 -8.21 12.75
CA SER A 148 -11.29 -8.21 11.48
C SER A 148 -12.52 -7.32 11.50
N ILE A 149 -12.84 -6.73 10.34
CA ILE A 149 -14.10 -6.03 10.11
C ILE A 149 -14.82 -6.64 8.92
N GLU A 150 -16.14 -6.71 9.03
CA GLU A 150 -17.00 -7.14 7.94
C GLU A 150 -17.70 -5.94 7.29
N GLY A 151 -17.66 -5.94 5.97
CA GLY A 151 -18.31 -5.00 5.08
C GLY A 151 -19.05 -5.77 3.98
N GLY A 152 -19.19 -5.14 2.82
CA GLY A 152 -19.79 -5.76 1.63
C GLY A 152 -21.00 -5.00 1.12
N ARG A 153 -21.55 -5.49 0.00
CA ARG A 153 -22.65 -4.85 -0.70
C ARG A 153 -23.86 -4.66 0.23
N GLY A 154 -24.29 -3.40 0.39
CA GLY A 154 -25.43 -3.04 1.26
C GLY A 154 -25.05 -2.67 2.70
N LYS A 155 -23.81 -2.95 3.14
CA LYS A 155 -23.28 -2.38 4.39
C LYS A 155 -22.77 -0.95 4.17
N VAL A 156 -22.51 -0.24 5.26
CA VAL A 156 -21.94 1.12 5.24
C VAL A 156 -20.55 1.11 4.57
N ILE A 157 -19.82 0.00 4.72
CA ILE A 157 -18.48 -0.19 4.17
C ILE A 157 -18.57 -1.22 3.05
N SER A 158 -18.24 -0.82 1.82
CA SER A 158 -18.11 -1.73 0.69
C SER A 158 -16.65 -1.89 0.35
N PHE A 159 -16.14 -3.12 0.41
CA PHE A 159 -14.79 -3.40 -0.05
C PHE A 159 -14.86 -3.91 -1.49
N GLU A 160 -14.25 -3.20 -2.41
CA GLU A 160 -14.20 -3.63 -3.81
C GLU A 160 -12.84 -4.26 -4.13
N ALA A 161 -12.77 -5.08 -5.19
CA ALA A 161 -11.54 -5.78 -5.57
C ALA A 161 -10.36 -4.82 -5.87
N ASN A 162 -10.66 -3.57 -6.22
CA ASN A 162 -9.68 -2.52 -6.53
C ASN A 162 -9.51 -1.52 -5.37
N SER A 163 -9.88 -1.90 -4.16
CA SER A 163 -9.65 -1.05 -2.98
C SER A 163 -8.15 -1.04 -2.67
N TYR A 164 -7.58 0.14 -2.53
CA TYR A 164 -6.23 0.28 -1.99
C TYR A 164 -6.29 0.21 -0.48
N LEU A 165 -5.29 -0.41 0.12
CA LEU A 165 -5.13 -0.56 1.56
C LEU A 165 -3.75 -0.03 1.95
N THR A 166 -3.67 0.70 3.05
CA THR A 166 -2.40 1.08 3.66
C THR A 166 -2.57 1.21 5.17
N SER A 167 -1.51 0.96 5.91
CA SER A 167 -1.41 1.07 7.34
C SER A 167 -0.73 2.39 7.69
N GLY A 168 -1.33 3.14 8.60
CA GLY A 168 -0.77 4.38 9.08
C GLY A 168 0.27 4.15 10.17
N GLN A 169 1.18 5.11 10.31
CA GLN A 169 2.12 5.17 11.44
C GLN A 169 1.41 5.38 12.78
N ASP A 170 0.16 5.85 12.75
CA ASP A 170 -0.75 6.00 13.89
C ASP A 170 -1.39 4.67 14.35
N GLY A 171 -1.06 3.55 13.70
CA GLY A 171 -1.60 2.23 14.01
C GLY A 171 -3.02 2.00 13.48
N HIS A 172 -3.57 2.95 12.71
CA HIS A 172 -4.82 2.77 11.99
C HIS A 172 -4.60 2.13 10.62
N VAL A 173 -5.69 1.65 10.03
CA VAL A 173 -5.68 1.07 8.69
C VAL A 173 -6.56 1.93 7.79
N TYR A 174 -6.01 2.39 6.68
CA TYR A 174 -6.66 3.23 5.71
C TYR A 174 -7.00 2.40 4.48
N PHE A 175 -8.23 2.51 4.00
CA PHE A 175 -8.62 1.83 2.78
C PHE A 175 -9.56 2.67 1.95
N SER A 176 -9.47 2.55 0.63
CA SER A 176 -10.35 3.25 -0.29
C SER A 176 -11.53 2.38 -0.72
N SER A 177 -12.57 3.05 -1.17
CA SER A 177 -13.67 2.51 -1.96
C SER A 177 -13.88 3.44 -3.16
N LYS A 178 -14.88 3.15 -4.00
CA LYS A 178 -15.25 4.06 -5.10
C LYS A 178 -15.57 5.48 -4.69
N THR A 179 -16.08 5.71 -3.47
CA THR A 179 -16.61 7.02 -3.07
C THR A 179 -15.94 7.60 -1.84
N CYS A 180 -15.05 6.85 -1.18
CA CYS A 180 -14.54 7.21 0.13
C CYS A 180 -13.14 6.69 0.39
N VAL A 181 -12.44 7.38 1.27
CA VAL A 181 -11.35 6.81 2.08
C VAL A 181 -11.87 6.60 3.49
N TYR A 182 -11.64 5.41 4.02
CA TYR A 182 -11.98 5.02 5.37
C TYR A 182 -10.73 4.91 6.23
N ARG A 183 -10.89 5.18 7.52
CA ARG A 183 -9.94 4.89 8.58
C ARG A 183 -10.56 3.85 9.51
N TRP A 184 -9.90 2.72 9.65
CA TRP A 184 -10.23 1.69 10.62
C TRP A 184 -9.33 1.85 11.85
N ASN A 185 -9.95 2.24 12.97
CA ASN A 185 -9.32 2.17 14.28
C ASN A 185 -9.42 0.73 14.79
N VAL A 186 -8.31 0.02 14.74
CA VAL A 186 -8.23 -1.39 15.11
C VAL A 186 -8.49 -1.61 16.61
N GLN A 187 -8.04 -0.69 17.47
CA GLN A 187 -8.19 -0.80 18.91
C GLN A 187 -9.64 -0.57 19.35
N GLU A 188 -10.25 0.50 18.85
CA GLU A 188 -11.65 0.84 19.17
C GLU A 188 -12.66 0.02 18.35
N ARG A 189 -12.19 -0.71 17.33
CA ARG A 189 -13.02 -1.45 16.38
C ARG A 189 -14.05 -0.57 15.66
N THR A 190 -13.67 0.68 15.41
CA THR A 190 -14.51 1.66 14.69
C THR A 190 -13.97 1.91 13.29
N VAL A 191 -14.87 2.22 12.36
CA VAL A 191 -14.52 2.61 10.99
C VAL A 191 -15.18 3.94 10.69
N GLU A 192 -14.39 4.87 10.19
CA GLU A 192 -14.82 6.24 9.91
C GLU A 192 -14.51 6.60 8.46
N CYS A 193 -15.44 7.30 7.79
CA CYS A 193 -15.20 7.88 6.48
C CYS A 193 -14.50 9.24 6.65
N ILE A 194 -13.22 9.33 6.31
CA ILE A 194 -12.42 10.54 6.52
C ILE A 194 -12.40 11.46 5.29
N ALA A 195 -12.71 10.92 4.11
CA ALA A 195 -12.86 11.69 2.88
C ALA A 195 -13.91 11.03 1.98
N GLY A 196 -14.77 11.83 1.36
CA GLY A 196 -15.88 11.41 0.52
C GLY A 196 -17.12 11.04 1.32
N HIS A 197 -18.14 10.51 0.66
CA HIS A 197 -19.40 10.15 1.29
C HIS A 197 -19.81 8.72 0.93
N PRO A 198 -20.18 7.87 1.92
CA PRO A 198 -20.63 6.52 1.62
C PRO A 198 -21.78 6.56 0.62
N LYS A 199 -21.67 5.81 -0.48
CA LYS A 199 -22.69 5.69 -1.55
C LYS A 199 -22.85 6.90 -2.47
N THR A 200 -22.17 8.03 -2.25
CA THR A 200 -22.32 9.23 -3.09
C THR A 200 -20.96 9.79 -3.46
N ALA A 201 -20.71 9.94 -4.76
CA ALA A 201 -19.49 10.56 -5.24
C ALA A 201 -19.45 12.05 -4.82
N GLY A 202 -18.32 12.47 -4.26
CA GLY A 202 -18.08 13.89 -4.00
C GLY A 202 -17.89 14.69 -5.30
N ARG A 203 -17.84 16.01 -5.17
CA ARG A 203 -17.86 16.94 -6.31
C ARG A 203 -16.67 17.90 -6.36
N ARG A 204 -15.87 17.97 -5.30
CA ARG A 204 -14.74 18.90 -5.18
C ARG A 204 -13.47 18.14 -4.83
N ASP A 205 -12.35 18.57 -5.37
CA ASP A 205 -11.06 18.09 -4.88
C ASP A 205 -10.84 18.63 -3.46
N GLY A 206 -10.19 17.84 -2.60
CA GLY A 206 -9.90 18.24 -1.22
C GLY A 206 -10.32 17.20 -0.18
N PHE A 207 -10.46 17.66 1.06
CA PHE A 207 -10.76 16.83 2.23
C PHE A 207 -12.25 16.86 2.61
N GLY A 208 -12.66 15.91 3.44
CA GLY A 208 -14.02 15.83 3.99
C GLY A 208 -15.03 15.20 3.04
N THR A 209 -16.32 15.33 3.36
CA THR A 209 -17.39 14.56 2.70
C THR A 209 -17.62 14.91 1.23
N ASP A 210 -17.21 16.12 0.81
CA ASP A 210 -17.34 16.60 -0.56
C ASP A 210 -16.21 16.14 -1.48
N ALA A 211 -15.20 15.46 -0.93
CA ALA A 211 -14.03 14.98 -1.66
C ALA A 211 -14.44 14.08 -2.84
N ARG A 212 -13.98 14.46 -4.02
CA ARG A 212 -14.31 13.82 -5.29
C ARG A 212 -13.46 12.58 -5.51
N PHE A 213 -14.13 11.46 -5.74
CA PHE A 213 -13.54 10.21 -6.20
C PHE A 213 -14.16 9.90 -7.56
N THR A 214 -13.43 10.24 -8.63
CA THR A 214 -13.82 9.92 -10.01
C THR A 214 -13.08 8.65 -10.41
N HIS A 215 -13.71 7.49 -10.21
CA HIS A 215 -13.28 6.18 -10.71
C HIS A 215 -11.78 5.85 -10.52
N LEU A 216 -11.47 5.08 -9.46
CA LEU A 216 -10.27 4.23 -9.44
C LEU A 216 -10.43 3.06 -10.42
#